data_AF-A0A412EKM5-F1
#
_entry.id   AF-A0A412EKM5-F1
#
_cell.length_a   1.000
_cell.length_b   1.000
_cell.length_c   1.000
_cell.angle_alpha   90.00
_cell.angle_beta   90.00
_cell.angle_gamma   90.00
#
_symmetry.space_group_name_H-M   'P 1'
#
loop_
_entity.id
_entity.type
_entity.pdbx_description
1 polymer ?
#
loop_
_entity_poly.entity_id
_entity_poly.type
_entity_poly.pdbx_seq_one_letter_code
_entity_poly.pdbx_strand_id
1 'polypeptide(L)'
;MIGTLEEVMKDMKCGVFDFTKDGKCSGCGQCCSNYLPISSKEIKEIKRYVKKHHITEQKHNYPSVVAFDLTCPFLDDSKEKEKFLIYQVRPEICRDFVCNNPNGARKNKKLMHKKYASVDMREVFFGGNRNEQ
;
A
#
# COMPACT_ATOMS: atom_id res chain seq x y z
N MET A 1 -22.06 -12.50 5.86
CA MET A 1 -22.88 -11.93 6.95
C MET A 1 -22.70 -10.44 6.92
N ILE A 2 -23.77 -9.69 6.71
CA ILE A 2 -23.74 -8.24 6.80
C ILE A 2 -23.86 -7.95 8.29
N GLY A 3 -22.80 -7.41 8.90
CA GLY A 3 -22.79 -7.07 10.33
C GLY A 3 -23.88 -6.06 10.68
N THR A 4 -24.33 -6.07 11.92
CA THR A 4 -25.31 -5.11 12.42
C THR A 4 -24.77 -3.68 12.32
N LEU A 5 -25.66 -2.70 12.19
CA LEU A 5 -25.27 -1.29 12.07
C LEU A 5 -24.40 -0.83 13.25
N GLU A 6 -24.66 -1.35 14.46
CA GLU A 6 -23.87 -1.07 15.66
C GLU A 6 -22.44 -1.62 15.58
N GLU A 7 -22.25 -2.81 15.01
CA GLU A 7 -20.92 -3.40 14.77
C GLU A 7 -20.14 -2.56 13.76
N VAL A 8 -20.78 -2.14 12.66
CA VAL A 8 -20.16 -1.26 11.66
C VAL A 8 -19.75 0.07 12.28
N MET A 9 -20.60 0.67 13.13
CA MET A 9 -20.29 1.94 13.82
C MET A 9 -19.18 1.78 14.87
N LYS A 10 -19.08 0.62 15.51
CA LYS A 10 -17.98 0.28 16.45
C LYS A 10 -16.66 0.09 15.71
N ASP A 11 -16.68 -0.56 14.56
CA ASP A 11 -15.49 -0.76 13.71
C ASP A 11 -15.01 0.57 13.11
N MET A 12 -15.92 1.46 12.71
CA MET A 12 -15.59 2.84 12.32
C MET A 12 -14.87 3.61 13.43
N LYS A 13 -15.24 3.40 14.70
CA LYS A 13 -14.55 4.02 15.85
C LYS A 13 -13.16 3.43 16.12
N CYS A 14 -12.92 2.18 15.74
CA CYS A 14 -11.61 1.50 15.87
C CYS A 14 -10.66 1.75 14.69
N GLY A 15 -11.16 2.33 13.60
CA GLY A 15 -10.37 2.82 12.46
C GLY A 15 -10.18 1.78 11.35
N VAL A 16 -9.31 0.78 11.56
CA VAL A 16 -8.92 -0.17 10.49
C VAL A 16 -9.92 -1.33 10.41
N PHE A 17 -10.65 -1.41 9.30
CA PHE A 17 -11.52 -2.55 9.00
C PHE A 17 -10.71 -3.79 8.60
N ASP A 18 -11.06 -4.95 9.17
CA ASP A 18 -10.43 -6.22 8.87
C ASP A 18 -10.99 -6.83 7.57
N PHE A 19 -10.20 -6.77 6.51
CA PHE A 19 -10.48 -7.43 5.23
C PHE A 19 -9.58 -8.65 4.99
N THR A 20 -8.92 -9.19 6.01
CA THR A 20 -8.02 -10.33 5.83
C THR A 20 -8.78 -11.60 5.42
N LYS A 21 -8.08 -12.50 4.72
CA LYS A 21 -8.52 -13.89 4.51
C LYS A 21 -7.47 -14.78 5.17
N ASP A 22 -7.90 -15.60 6.13
CA ASP A 22 -7.03 -16.48 6.92
C ASP A 22 -5.83 -15.75 7.56
N GLY A 23 -6.08 -14.54 8.06
CA GLY A 23 -5.04 -13.69 8.68
C GLY A 23 -4.00 -13.14 7.71
N LYS A 24 -4.24 -13.22 6.39
CA LYS A 24 -3.37 -12.68 5.35
C LYS A 24 -4.07 -11.54 4.60
N CYS A 25 -3.25 -10.65 4.03
CA CYS A 25 -3.72 -9.62 3.10
C CYS A 25 -4.54 -10.26 1.98
N SER A 26 -5.76 -9.80 1.78
CA SER A 26 -6.70 -10.35 0.80
C SER A 26 -6.63 -9.73 -0.59
N GLY A 27 -5.85 -8.64 -0.77
CA GLY A 27 -5.90 -7.87 -2.02
C GLY A 27 -6.87 -6.69 -2.01
N CYS A 28 -7.46 -6.31 -0.88
CA CYS A 28 -8.57 -5.33 -0.87
C CYS A 28 -8.17 -3.87 -1.20
N GLY A 29 -6.88 -3.52 -1.08
CA GLY A 29 -6.37 -2.17 -1.37
C GLY A 29 -6.59 -1.12 -0.28
N GLN A 30 -7.41 -1.37 0.74
CA GLN A 30 -7.80 -0.37 1.74
C GLN A 30 -6.65 0.20 2.58
N CYS A 31 -5.58 -0.58 2.82
CA CYS A 31 -4.40 -0.13 3.57
C CYS A 31 -3.24 0.35 2.68
N CYS A 32 -3.44 0.43 1.36
CA CYS A 32 -2.36 0.63 0.40
C CYS A 32 -2.14 2.11 0.12
N SER A 33 -1.16 2.66 0.81
CA SER A 33 -0.82 4.09 0.82
C SER A 33 0.29 4.44 -0.18
N ASN A 34 0.25 5.67 -0.70
CA ASN A 34 1.34 6.30 -1.44
C ASN A 34 2.52 6.69 -0.52
N TYR A 35 2.30 6.86 0.77
CA TYR A 35 3.36 7.17 1.73
C TYR A 35 3.66 5.96 2.61
N LEU A 36 4.88 5.42 2.47
CA LEU A 36 5.31 4.23 3.20
C LEU A 36 6.75 4.35 3.70
N PRO A 37 7.06 3.84 4.91
CA PRO A 37 8.42 3.70 5.38
C PRO A 37 9.10 2.54 4.63
N ILE A 38 10.06 2.85 3.77
CA ILE A 38 10.83 1.85 3.02
C ILE A 38 12.31 2.15 3.09
N SER A 39 13.12 1.09 2.99
CA SER A 39 14.58 1.21 2.96
C SER A 39 15.12 1.40 1.56
N SER A 40 16.33 1.98 1.43
CA SER A 40 17.01 2.11 0.14
C SER A 40 17.26 0.76 -0.56
N LYS A 41 17.33 -0.34 0.21
CA LYS A 41 17.47 -1.70 -0.34
C LYS A 41 16.18 -2.12 -1.04
N GLU A 42 15.03 -1.92 -0.40
CA GLU A 42 13.72 -2.24 -0.98
C GLU A 42 13.42 -1.37 -2.20
N ILE A 43 13.78 -0.08 -2.17
CA ILE A 43 13.66 0.80 -3.34
C ILE A 43 14.40 0.20 -4.54
N LYS A 44 15.65 -0.24 -4.36
CA LYS A 44 16.44 -0.85 -5.44
C LYS A 44 15.80 -2.14 -5.96
N GLU A 45 15.29 -2.98 -5.07
CA GLU A 45 14.63 -4.24 -5.43
C GLU A 45 13.35 -4.00 -6.23
N ILE A 46 12.48 -3.11 -5.74
CA ILE A 46 11.23 -2.75 -6.40
C ILE A 46 11.52 -2.09 -7.76
N LYS A 47 12.49 -1.18 -7.87
CA LYS A 47 12.89 -0.58 -9.17
C LYS A 47 13.30 -1.62 -10.20
N ARG A 48 14.08 -2.64 -9.80
CA ARG A 48 14.45 -3.75 -10.70
C ARG A 48 13.23 -4.54 -11.14
N TYR A 49 12.31 -4.82 -10.21
CA TYR A 49 11.09 -5.56 -10.49
C TYR A 49 10.19 -4.78 -11.47
N VAL A 50 9.93 -3.50 -11.19
CA VAL A 50 9.16 -2.59 -12.04
C VAL A 50 9.70 -2.56 -13.46
N LYS A 51 11.02 -2.38 -13.62
CA LYS A 51 11.68 -2.40 -14.93
C LYS A 51 11.55 -3.75 -15.64
N LYS A 52 11.79 -4.85 -14.92
CA LYS A 52 11.73 -6.22 -15.49
C LYS A 52 10.32 -6.59 -15.97
N HIS A 53 9.30 -6.14 -15.25
CA HIS A 53 7.91 -6.49 -15.50
C HIS A 53 7.12 -5.40 -16.25
N HIS A 54 7.79 -4.32 -16.69
CA HIS A 54 7.18 -3.20 -17.41
C HIS A 54 5.96 -2.61 -16.68
N ILE A 55 6.06 -2.48 -15.36
CA ILE A 55 4.97 -1.99 -14.52
C ILE A 55 4.84 -0.47 -14.70
N THR A 56 3.64 0.00 -14.97
CA THR A 56 3.29 1.42 -15.07
C THR A 56 2.56 1.91 -13.83
N GLU A 57 2.58 3.23 -13.61
CA GLU A 57 1.87 3.88 -12.51
C GLU A 57 0.36 3.59 -12.61
N GLN A 58 -0.24 3.17 -11.49
CA GLN A 58 -1.69 3.07 -11.36
C GLN A 58 -2.26 4.37 -10.79
N LYS A 59 -3.19 4.99 -11.52
CA LYS A 59 -3.86 6.23 -11.15
C LYS A 59 -5.28 5.93 -10.73
N HIS A 60 -5.67 6.41 -9.55
CA HIS A 60 -6.99 6.15 -8.98
C HIS A 60 -7.86 7.38 -9.18
N ASN A 61 -8.85 7.27 -10.07
CA ASN A 61 -9.77 8.34 -10.39
C ASN A 61 -10.83 8.47 -9.29
N TYR A 62 -10.49 9.12 -8.19
CA TYR A 62 -11.46 9.50 -7.18
C TYR A 62 -12.29 10.71 -7.65
N PRO A 63 -13.56 10.82 -7.23
CA PRO A 63 -14.36 12.01 -7.48
C PRO A 63 -13.61 13.27 -7.04
N SER A 64 -13.75 14.35 -7.80
CA SER A 64 -13.01 15.63 -7.72
C SER A 64 -13.03 16.37 -6.37
N VAL A 65 -13.74 15.84 -5.37
CA VAL A 65 -13.72 16.30 -3.97
C VAL A 65 -12.46 15.88 -3.21
N VAL A 66 -11.71 14.87 -3.69
CA VAL A 66 -10.44 14.45 -3.09
C VAL A 66 -9.30 15.15 -3.83
N ALA A 67 -8.61 16.08 -3.15
CA ALA A 67 -7.57 16.90 -3.78
C ALA A 67 -6.33 16.12 -4.24
N PHE A 68 -6.07 14.93 -3.69
CA PHE A 68 -4.85 14.15 -3.96
C PHE A 68 -5.09 12.63 -3.91
N ASP A 69 -4.54 11.89 -4.88
CA ASP A 69 -4.49 10.42 -4.88
C ASP A 69 -3.40 9.93 -3.91
N LEU A 70 -3.82 9.56 -2.70
CA LEU A 70 -2.97 8.97 -1.67
C LEU A 70 -2.89 7.43 -1.74
N THR A 71 -3.50 6.81 -2.75
CA THR A 71 -3.48 5.38 -2.92
C THR A 71 -2.14 4.93 -3.53
N CYS A 72 -1.68 3.75 -3.13
CA CYS A 72 -0.43 3.16 -3.60
C CYS A 72 -0.41 3.07 -5.13
N PRO A 73 0.64 3.59 -5.81
CA PRO A 73 0.71 3.61 -7.28
C PRO A 73 0.92 2.23 -7.92
N PHE A 74 0.96 1.17 -7.12
CA PHE A 74 1.05 -0.23 -7.56
C PHE A 74 -0.23 -1.03 -7.30
N LEU A 75 -1.27 -0.38 -6.77
CA LEU A 75 -2.61 -0.96 -6.64
C LEU A 75 -3.35 -0.74 -7.96
N ASP A 76 -3.76 -1.82 -8.61
CA ASP A 76 -4.67 -1.82 -9.74
C ASP A 76 -6.06 -2.20 -9.22
N ASP A 77 -6.82 -1.18 -8.85
CA ASP A 77 -8.16 -1.34 -8.26
C ASP A 77 -9.24 -1.72 -9.29
N SER A 78 -8.93 -1.60 -10.59
CA SER A 78 -9.77 -2.05 -11.70
C SER A 78 -9.92 -3.57 -11.76
N LYS A 79 -8.96 -4.31 -11.20
CA LYS A 79 -8.98 -5.78 -11.15
C LYS A 79 -9.76 -6.30 -9.95
N GLU A 80 -10.46 -7.42 -10.13
CA GLU A 80 -11.09 -8.14 -9.01
C GLU A 80 -10.08 -8.93 -8.16
N LYS A 81 -9.04 -9.48 -8.80
CA LYS A 81 -7.99 -10.30 -8.18
C LYS A 81 -6.61 -9.80 -8.60
N GLU A 82 -5.58 -10.17 -7.84
CA GLU A 82 -4.18 -9.82 -8.16
C GLU A 82 -3.94 -8.31 -8.33
N LYS A 83 -4.65 -7.51 -7.54
CA LYS A 83 -4.62 -6.04 -7.60
C LYS A 83 -3.23 -5.43 -7.36
N PHE A 84 -2.30 -6.16 -6.74
CA PHE A 84 -0.98 -5.63 -6.40
C PHE A 84 0.07 -6.01 -7.44
N LEU A 85 0.51 -5.04 -8.23
CA LEU A 85 1.49 -5.27 -9.30
C LEU A 85 2.87 -5.67 -8.77
N ILE A 86 3.19 -5.34 -7.52
CA ILE A 86 4.47 -5.67 -6.87
C ILE A 86 4.32 -6.68 -5.72
N TYR A 87 3.29 -7.54 -5.75
CA TYR A 87 2.98 -8.43 -4.61
C TYR A 87 4.18 -9.30 -4.14
N GLN A 88 5.01 -9.73 -5.10
CA GLN A 88 6.20 -10.57 -4.85
C GLN A 88 7.34 -9.82 -4.14
N VAL A 89 7.47 -8.51 -4.41
CA VAL A 89 8.53 -7.64 -3.86
C VAL A 89 7.96 -6.57 -2.94
N ARG A 90 6.83 -6.86 -2.27
CA ARG A 90 6.19 -5.94 -1.32
C ARG A 90 7.20 -5.43 -0.30
N PRO A 91 7.17 -4.14 0.08
CA PRO A 91 7.94 -3.64 1.22
C PRO A 91 7.64 -4.43 2.51
N GLU A 92 8.58 -4.44 3.44
CA GLU A 92 8.47 -5.06 4.77
C GLU A 92 7.27 -4.51 5.54
N ILE A 93 7.04 -3.18 5.50
CA ILE A 93 5.83 -2.58 6.09
C ILE A 93 4.54 -3.20 5.53
N CYS A 94 4.46 -3.48 4.24
CA CYS A 94 3.28 -4.09 3.60
C CYS A 94 3.13 -5.58 3.91
N ARG A 95 4.19 -6.25 4.40
CA ARG A 95 4.14 -7.63 4.87
C ARG A 95 3.74 -7.72 6.34
N ASP A 96 4.21 -6.77 7.16
CA ASP A 96 3.99 -6.78 8.61
C ASP A 96 2.69 -6.07 9.02
N PHE A 97 2.24 -5.09 8.25
CA PHE A 97 0.93 -4.49 8.46
C PHE A 97 -0.15 -5.42 7.91
N VAL A 98 -0.94 -5.98 8.82
CA VAL A 98 -2.08 -6.84 8.49
C VAL A 98 -3.32 -6.21 9.14
N CYS A 99 -4.42 -6.08 8.40
CA CYS A 99 -5.60 -5.32 8.85
C CYS A 99 -6.19 -5.85 10.17
N ASN A 100 -6.13 -7.15 10.41
CA ASN A 100 -6.58 -7.77 11.68
C ASN A 100 -5.63 -7.52 12.87
N ASN A 101 -4.43 -6.98 12.61
CA ASN A 101 -3.42 -6.66 13.62
C ASN A 101 -2.66 -5.39 13.21
N PRO A 102 -3.32 -4.22 13.21
CA PRO A 102 -2.73 -2.97 12.72
C PRO A 102 -1.52 -2.51 13.55
N ASN A 103 -1.43 -3.00 14.80
CA ASN A 103 -0.30 -2.71 15.69
C ASN A 103 0.93 -3.61 15.43
N GLY A 104 0.83 -4.65 14.59
CA GLY A 104 1.93 -5.55 14.25
C GLY A 104 3.14 -4.81 13.67
N ALA A 105 2.89 -3.92 12.71
CA ALA A 105 3.93 -3.07 12.11
C ALA A 105 4.64 -2.18 13.13
N ARG A 106 3.92 -1.64 14.13
CA ARG A 106 4.52 -0.81 15.20
C ARG A 106 5.47 -1.59 16.09
N LYS A 107 5.23 -2.90 16.25
CA LYS A 107 6.10 -3.79 17.02
C LYS A 107 7.35 -4.20 16.24
N ASN A 108 7.37 -4.06 14.91
CA ASN A 108 8.58 -4.33 14.13
C ASN A 108 9.59 -3.20 14.33
N LYS A 109 10.51 -3.43 15.28
CA LYS A 109 11.61 -2.51 15.58
C LYS A 109 12.43 -2.16 14.34
N LYS A 110 12.55 -3.06 13.34
CA LYS A 110 13.29 -2.83 12.08
C LYS A 110 12.78 -1.60 11.33
N LEU A 111 11.47 -1.41 11.28
CA LEU A 111 10.81 -0.28 10.61
C LEU A 111 11.07 1.06 11.30
N MET A 112 11.50 1.03 12.57
CA MET A 112 11.85 2.23 13.35
C MET A 112 13.33 2.62 13.22
N HIS A 113 14.16 1.84 12.49
CA HIS A 113 15.56 2.21 12.28
C HIS A 113 15.67 3.35 11.27
N LYS A 114 16.70 4.20 11.45
CA LYS A 114 17.08 5.29 10.52
C LYS A 114 17.21 4.90 9.04
N LYS A 115 17.31 3.60 8.73
CA LYS A 115 17.38 3.08 7.35
C LYS A 115 16.04 3.07 6.60
N TYR A 116 14.90 3.13 7.29
CA TYR A 116 13.58 3.28 6.66
C TYR A 116 13.18 4.75 6.75
N ALA A 117 12.89 5.34 5.61
CA ALA A 117 12.36 6.69 5.52
C ALA A 117 10.94 6.61 4.95
N SER A 118 10.04 7.45 5.47
CA SER A 118 8.75 7.67 4.83
C SER A 118 8.98 8.36 3.50
N VAL A 119 8.59 7.72 2.40
CA VAL A 119 8.75 8.27 1.05
C VAL A 119 7.42 8.33 0.32
N ASP A 120 7.35 9.22 -0.65
CA ASP A 120 6.32 9.22 -1.69
C ASP A 120 6.63 8.12 -2.71
N MET A 121 5.85 7.05 -2.72
CA MET A 121 6.06 5.90 -3.60
C MET A 121 5.95 6.32 -5.07
N ARG A 122 4.98 7.16 -5.42
CA ARG A 122 4.77 7.62 -6.79
C ARG A 122 5.96 8.39 -7.30
N GLU A 123 6.47 9.33 -6.52
CA GLU A 123 7.67 10.10 -6.90
C GLU A 123 8.91 9.19 -7.02
N VAL A 124 9.14 8.31 -6.04
CA VAL A 124 10.34 7.46 -6.01
C VAL A 124 10.42 6.49 -7.19
N PHE A 125 9.28 5.95 -7.62
CA PHE A 125 9.21 4.90 -8.65
C PHE A 125 8.82 5.41 -10.03
N PHE A 126 8.10 6.53 -10.15
CA PHE A 126 7.56 7.03 -11.42
C PHE A 126 7.85 8.51 -11.70
N GLY A 127 8.38 9.28 -10.73
CA GLY A 127 8.63 10.73 -10.87
C GLY A 127 9.75 11.12 -11.85
N GLY A 128 10.56 10.16 -12.30
CA GLY A 128 11.75 10.38 -13.14
C GLY A 128 11.50 10.83 -14.58
N ASN A 129 10.26 10.82 -15.07
CA ASN A 129 9.94 11.17 -16.47
C ASN A 129 9.58 12.65 -16.69
N ARG A 130 9.90 13.56 -15.75
CA ARG A 130 9.62 15.00 -15.91
C ARG A 130 10.68 15.78 -16.72
N ASN A 131 11.76 15.13 -17.18
CA ASN A 131 12.86 15.76 -17.92
C ASN A 131 13.20 15.10 -19.27
N GLU A 132 12.24 14.46 -19.94
CA GLU A 132 12.40 14.00 -21.33
C GLU A 132 11.13 14.35 -22.14
N GLN A 133 10.87 15.66 -22.25
CA GLN A 133 10.01 16.24 -23.31
C GLN A 133 10.85 16.51 -24.56
#